data_AF-A0A7Y7LVR7-F1
#
_entry.id   AF-A0A7Y7LVR7-F1
#
_cell.length_a   1.000
_cell.length_b   1.000
_cell.length_c   1.000
_cell.angle_alpha   90.00
_cell.angle_beta   90.00
_cell.angle_gamma   90.00
#
_symmetry.space_group_name_H-M   'P 1'
#
loop_
_entity.id
_entity.type
_entity.pdbx_description
1 polymer ?
#
loop_
_entity_poly.entity_id
_entity_poly.type
_entity_poly.pdbx_seq_one_letter_code
_entity_poly.pdbx_strand_id
1 'polypeptide(L)'
;MTDNNLPPLPPIGQDVLYARVVAQFGGPDGLMRHVQARHAEFQSVWGQDSVELGQVLHAHLVVEFFLTEYLKHLFPGLDMDKLGLRYGQKVRMLPTDRSMLSAMVPGLNALGTIRNRLAHVRRVQISKDDVQAIVNVDPYTTLVGFSGSIDLAVATPLEIVLSFAQWAAGSLHSASDPTHERWAFAADPTRAVPGYEHFLPDAPFEGVPGVGRRPGLTG
;
A
#
# COMPACT_ATOMS: atom_id res chain seq x y z
N MET A 1 21.14 -6.06 58.83
CA MET A 1 21.41 -6.73 57.55
C MET A 1 21.43 -8.22 57.83
N THR A 2 20.32 -8.91 57.62
CA THR A 2 20.24 -10.38 57.68
C THR A 2 20.07 -10.88 56.25
N ASP A 3 21.08 -11.60 55.79
CA ASP A 3 21.12 -12.30 54.51
C ASP A 3 19.93 -13.26 54.41
N ASN A 4 18.94 -12.89 53.59
CA ASN A 4 17.88 -13.80 53.14
C ASN A 4 18.41 -14.63 51.97
N ASN A 5 19.38 -15.49 52.25
CA ASN A 5 19.87 -16.46 51.27
C ASN A 5 19.20 -17.81 51.54
N LEU A 6 17.95 -17.95 51.07
CA LEU A 6 17.26 -19.23 51.07
C LEU A 6 18.01 -20.17 50.11
N PRO A 7 18.29 -21.43 50.52
CA PRO A 7 18.95 -22.39 49.65
C PRO A 7 18.10 -22.64 48.38
N PRO A 8 18.74 -22.87 47.22
CA PRO A 8 18.01 -23.18 45.99
C PRO A 8 17.16 -24.43 46.22
N LEU A 9 15.87 -24.34 45.88
CA LEU A 9 14.97 -25.47 45.97
C LEU A 9 15.49 -26.63 45.12
N PRO A 10 15.42 -27.88 45.60
CA PRO A 10 15.86 -29.03 44.84
C PRO A 10 15.05 -29.15 43.55
N PRO A 11 15.65 -29.67 42.46
CA PRO A 11 14.94 -29.87 41.20
C PRO A 11 13.74 -30.78 41.43
N ILE A 12 12.56 -30.29 41.07
CA ILE A 12 11.31 -31.04 41.16
C ILE A 12 11.25 -31.95 39.93
N GLY A 13 11.12 -33.27 40.14
CA GLY A 13 10.90 -34.22 39.05
C GLY A 13 9.64 -33.85 38.26
N GLN A 14 9.65 -34.06 36.93
CA GLN A 14 8.55 -33.62 36.04
C GLN A 14 7.18 -34.15 36.47
N ASP A 15 7.11 -35.36 37.01
CA ASP A 15 5.88 -35.98 37.51
C ASP A 15 5.32 -35.27 38.76
N VAL A 16 6.21 -34.84 39.67
CA VAL A 16 5.83 -34.12 40.89
C VAL A 16 5.39 -32.69 40.54
N LEU A 17 6.04 -32.05 39.57
CA LEU A 17 5.62 -30.74 39.07
C LEU A 17 4.24 -30.83 38.40
N TYR A 18 4.04 -31.83 37.54
CA TYR A 18 2.76 -32.06 36.87
C TYR A 18 1.63 -32.31 37.87
N ALA A 19 1.83 -33.20 38.86
CA ALA A 19 0.84 -33.48 39.89
C ALA A 19 0.47 -32.23 40.71
N ARG A 20 1.46 -31.39 41.05
CA ARG A 20 1.22 -30.12 41.75
C ARG A 20 0.42 -29.12 40.91
N VAL A 21 0.74 -29.00 39.63
CA VAL A 21 -0.01 -28.13 38.69
C VAL A 21 -1.45 -28.63 38.57
N VAL A 22 -1.66 -29.92 38.32
CA VAL A 22 -3.01 -30.52 38.22
C VAL A 22 -3.83 -30.28 39.49
N ALA A 23 -3.26 -30.50 40.67
CA ALA A 23 -3.94 -30.26 41.94
C ALA A 23 -4.32 -28.77 42.12
N GLN A 24 -3.45 -27.85 41.73
CA GLN A 24 -3.69 -26.40 41.83
C GLN A 24 -4.90 -25.93 41.01
N PHE A 25 -5.17 -26.59 39.88
CA PHE A 25 -6.31 -26.27 39.03
C PHE A 25 -7.57 -27.12 39.33
N GLY A 26 -7.58 -27.87 40.45
CA GLY A 26 -8.75 -28.66 40.86
C GLY A 26 -8.90 -29.98 40.08
N GLY A 27 -7.80 -30.53 39.58
CA GLY A 27 -7.76 -31.79 38.83
C GLY A 27 -7.51 -31.60 37.32
N PRO A 28 -7.34 -32.71 36.59
CA PRO A 28 -6.99 -32.67 35.16
C PRO A 28 -7.96 -31.86 34.31
N ASP A 29 -9.26 -31.97 34.59
CA ASP A 29 -10.31 -31.24 33.87
C ASP A 29 -10.28 -29.74 34.12
N GLY A 30 -9.95 -29.33 35.35
CA GLY A 30 -9.81 -27.91 35.69
C GLY A 30 -8.59 -27.29 35.01
N LEU A 31 -7.46 -28.02 34.98
CA LEU A 31 -6.27 -27.60 34.23
C LEU A 31 -6.57 -27.49 32.73
N MET A 32 -7.22 -28.50 32.15
CA MET A 32 -7.51 -28.52 30.72
C MET A 32 -8.46 -27.39 30.33
N ARG A 33 -9.51 -27.11 31.12
CA ARG A 33 -10.40 -25.96 30.90
C ARG A 33 -9.62 -24.63 30.94
N HIS A 34 -8.70 -24.47 31.89
CA HIS A 34 -7.88 -23.26 31.98
C HIS A 34 -6.97 -23.09 30.75
N VAL A 35 -6.28 -24.16 30.33
CA VAL A 35 -5.43 -24.16 29.14
C VAL A 35 -6.24 -23.86 27.88
N GLN A 36 -7.40 -24.50 27.70
CA GLN A 36 -8.29 -24.25 26.57
C GLN A 36 -8.81 -22.81 26.55
N ALA A 37 -9.20 -22.25 27.70
CA ALA A 37 -9.63 -20.85 27.78
C ALA A 37 -8.52 -19.89 27.37
N ARG A 38 -7.29 -20.10 27.86
CA ARG A 38 -6.11 -19.30 27.48
C ARG A 38 -5.72 -19.49 26.01
N HIS A 39 -5.86 -20.70 25.47
CA HIS A 39 -5.62 -20.97 24.06
C HIS A 39 -6.65 -20.27 23.18
N ALA A 40 -7.93 -20.31 23.54
CA ALA A 40 -8.99 -19.61 22.82
C ALA A 40 -8.80 -18.09 22.83
N GLU A 41 -8.38 -17.52 23.98
CA GLU A 41 -8.00 -16.11 24.09
C GLU A 41 -6.80 -15.77 23.20
N PHE A 42 -5.76 -16.61 23.18
CA PHE A 42 -4.63 -16.42 22.28
C PHE A 42 -5.06 -16.49 20.81
N GLN A 43 -5.85 -17.49 20.43
CA GLN A 43 -6.33 -17.67 19.06
C GLN A 43 -7.23 -16.52 18.61
N SER A 44 -8.02 -15.91 19.50
CA SER A 44 -8.86 -14.75 19.16
C SER A 44 -8.05 -13.48 18.87
N VAL A 45 -6.80 -13.41 19.35
CA VAL A 45 -5.85 -12.34 19.04
C VAL A 45 -4.96 -12.72 17.86
N TRP A 46 -4.50 -13.96 17.80
CA TRP A 46 -3.56 -14.45 16.78
C TRP A 46 -4.23 -14.69 15.42
N GLY A 47 -5.46 -15.23 15.43
CA GLY A 47 -6.25 -15.50 14.23
C GLY A 47 -6.86 -14.26 13.60
N GLN A 48 -6.58 -13.05 14.12
CA GLN A 48 -7.03 -11.81 13.49
C GLN A 48 -6.33 -11.62 12.15
N ASP A 49 -7.13 -11.55 11.08
CA ASP A 49 -6.87 -11.25 9.66
C ASP A 49 -5.42 -10.87 9.28
N SER A 50 -4.49 -11.78 9.50
CA SER A 50 -3.05 -11.56 9.25
C SER A 50 -2.76 -11.36 7.76
N VAL A 51 -3.59 -11.95 6.90
CA VAL A 51 -3.54 -11.77 5.45
C VAL A 51 -3.91 -10.35 5.06
N GLU A 52 -5.09 -9.86 5.47
CA GLU A 52 -5.54 -8.49 5.13
C GLU A 52 -4.62 -7.44 5.74
N LEU A 53 -4.16 -7.66 6.99
CA LEU A 53 -3.19 -6.79 7.63
C LEU A 53 -1.88 -6.75 6.85
N GLY A 54 -1.40 -7.91 6.40
CA GLY A 54 -0.20 -8.03 5.56
C GLY A 54 -0.37 -7.31 4.22
N GLN A 55 -1.52 -7.44 3.58
CA GLN A 55 -1.82 -6.79 2.30
C GLN A 55 -1.81 -5.26 2.43
N VAL A 56 -2.52 -4.71 3.42
CA VAL A 56 -2.57 -3.25 3.61
C VAL A 56 -1.22 -2.69 4.04
N LEU A 57 -0.50 -3.40 4.92
CA LEU A 57 0.86 -3.00 5.31
C LEU A 57 1.79 -3.00 4.11
N HIS A 58 1.76 -4.05 3.29
CA HIS A 58 2.57 -4.15 2.08
C HIS A 58 2.24 -3.01 1.11
N ALA A 59 0.95 -2.78 0.83
CA ALA A 59 0.48 -1.69 -0.02
C ALA A 59 1.00 -0.32 0.45
N HIS A 60 0.93 -0.04 1.75
CA HIS A 60 1.48 1.18 2.34
C HIS A 60 2.99 1.30 2.15
N LEU A 61 3.76 0.24 2.40
CA LEU A 61 5.22 0.24 2.25
C LEU A 61 5.65 0.48 0.81
N VAL A 62 4.96 -0.13 -0.15
CA VAL A 62 5.23 0.07 -1.59
C VAL A 62 4.97 1.52 -2.00
N VAL A 63 3.83 2.09 -1.60
CA VAL A 63 3.53 3.50 -1.86
C VAL A 63 4.56 4.42 -1.21
N GLU A 64 4.94 4.18 0.03
CA GLU A 64 5.94 4.99 0.73
C GLU A 64 7.32 4.91 0.08
N PHE A 65 7.71 3.72 -0.40
CA PHE A 65 8.95 3.54 -1.16
C PHE A 65 8.96 4.42 -2.40
N PHE A 66 7.96 4.31 -3.28
CA PHE A 66 7.92 5.10 -4.51
C PHE A 66 7.70 6.60 -4.26
N LEU A 67 6.98 6.97 -3.20
CA LEU A 67 6.89 8.36 -2.77
C LEU A 67 8.26 8.91 -2.38
N THR A 68 9.08 8.10 -1.70
CA THR A 68 10.43 8.49 -1.30
C THR A 68 11.33 8.65 -2.54
N GLU A 69 11.28 7.71 -3.48
CA GLU A 69 12.05 7.79 -4.72
C GLU A 69 11.64 9.00 -5.58
N TYR A 70 10.34 9.28 -5.68
CA TYR A 70 9.84 10.48 -6.33
C TYR A 70 10.39 11.77 -5.69
N LEU A 71 10.37 11.87 -4.35
CA LEU A 71 10.90 13.04 -3.67
C LEU A 71 12.43 13.18 -3.81
N LYS A 72 13.19 12.07 -3.87
CA LYS A 72 14.62 12.10 -4.19
C LYS A 72 14.88 12.68 -5.57
N HIS A 73 14.03 12.32 -6.54
CA HIS A 73 14.10 12.89 -7.89
C HIS A 73 13.76 14.38 -7.90
N LEU A 74 12.71 14.79 -7.18
CA LEU A 74 12.27 16.19 -7.11
C LEU A 74 13.27 17.10 -6.36
N PHE A 75 13.98 16.56 -5.36
CA PHE A 75 14.92 17.28 -4.52
C PHE A 75 16.31 16.61 -4.50
N PRO A 76 17.06 16.61 -5.63
CA PRO A 76 18.30 15.84 -5.76
C PRO A 76 19.44 16.27 -4.81
N GLY A 77 19.34 17.46 -4.23
CA GLY A 77 20.29 17.95 -3.22
C GLY A 77 19.95 17.56 -1.78
N LEU A 78 18.84 16.86 -1.56
CA LEU A 78 18.33 16.52 -0.24
C LEU A 78 18.48 15.01 0.02
N ASP A 79 19.19 14.65 1.09
CA ASP A 79 19.31 13.26 1.53
C ASP A 79 18.01 12.83 2.25
N MET A 80 17.02 12.41 1.46
CA MET A 80 15.69 12.04 1.94
C MET A 80 15.71 10.97 3.04
N ASP A 81 16.70 10.05 3.00
CA ASP A 81 16.81 8.96 3.95
C ASP A 81 17.33 9.46 5.31
N LYS A 82 18.26 10.43 5.32
CA LYS A 82 18.76 11.05 6.57
C LYS A 82 17.77 11.99 7.25
N LEU A 83 16.81 12.54 6.51
CA LEU A 83 15.82 13.45 7.10
C LEU A 83 14.83 12.75 8.04
N GLY A 84 14.71 11.43 7.97
CA GLY A 84 13.83 10.66 8.85
C GLY A 84 12.36 11.08 8.74
N LEU A 85 11.93 11.55 7.56
CA LEU A 85 10.58 12.04 7.34
C LEU A 85 9.56 10.92 7.49
N ARG A 86 8.50 11.19 8.24
CA ARG A 86 7.34 10.31 8.34
C ARG A 86 6.52 10.37 7.06
N TYR A 87 5.80 9.29 6.74
CA TYR A 87 4.89 9.21 5.60
C TYR A 87 4.06 10.48 5.36
N GLY A 88 3.34 10.98 6.38
CA GLY A 88 2.52 12.18 6.24
C GLY A 88 3.31 13.47 5.96
N GLN A 89 4.59 13.54 6.35
CA GLN A 89 5.47 14.66 5.99
C GLN A 89 5.89 14.55 4.52
N LYS A 90 6.18 13.33 4.03
CA LYS A 90 6.48 13.08 2.62
C LYS A 90 5.30 13.46 1.72
N VAL A 91 4.07 13.08 2.10
CA VAL A 91 2.85 13.45 1.35
C VAL A 91 2.69 14.97 1.26
N ARG A 92 3.02 15.73 2.32
CA ARG A 92 2.96 17.20 2.30
C ARG A 92 4.01 17.87 1.42
N MET A 93 5.04 17.13 0.99
CA MET A 93 6.06 17.63 0.07
C MET A 93 5.66 17.44 -1.40
N LEU A 94 4.56 16.74 -1.68
CA LEU A 94 4.04 16.64 -3.05
C LEU A 94 3.64 18.03 -3.58
N PRO A 95 3.78 18.27 -4.89
CA PRO A 95 3.35 19.51 -5.51
C PRO A 95 1.89 19.84 -5.17
N THR A 96 1.62 21.11 -4.90
CA THR A 96 0.26 21.62 -4.63
C THR A 96 -0.39 22.24 -5.87
N ASP A 97 0.18 22.01 -7.05
CA ASP A 97 -0.34 22.48 -8.33
C ASP A 97 -1.58 21.66 -8.77
N ARG A 98 -2.05 21.83 -10.00
CA ARG A 98 -3.16 21.01 -10.54
C ARG A 98 -2.68 19.71 -11.19
N SER A 99 -1.54 19.18 -10.76
CA SER A 99 -1.02 17.92 -11.30
C SER A 99 -1.80 16.70 -10.81
N MET A 100 -1.65 15.58 -11.52
CA MET A 100 -2.14 14.27 -11.05
C MET A 100 -1.62 13.91 -9.65
N LEU A 101 -0.42 14.37 -9.30
CA LEU A 101 0.23 14.10 -8.02
C LEU A 101 -0.38 14.89 -6.86
N SER A 102 -0.92 16.08 -7.10
CA SER A 102 -1.66 16.81 -6.06
C SER A 102 -3.04 16.20 -5.83
N ALA A 103 -3.68 15.71 -6.89
CA ALA A 103 -5.00 15.09 -6.83
C ALA A 103 -5.03 13.79 -5.99
N MET A 104 -3.91 13.06 -5.88
CA MET A 104 -3.83 11.83 -5.06
C MET A 104 -3.67 12.07 -3.56
N VAL A 105 -3.36 13.30 -3.12
CA VAL A 105 -3.07 13.62 -1.71
C VAL A 105 -4.18 13.17 -0.75
N PRO A 106 -5.49 13.37 -1.04
CA PRO A 106 -6.55 12.87 -0.18
C PRO A 106 -6.50 11.34 0.03
N GLY A 107 -6.31 10.58 -1.05
CA GLY A 107 -6.21 9.12 -0.99
C GLY A 107 -4.94 8.63 -0.28
N LEU A 108 -3.80 9.32 -0.46
CA LEU A 108 -2.57 9.02 0.27
C LEU A 108 -2.75 9.27 1.79
N ASN A 109 -3.41 10.36 2.18
CA ASN A 109 -3.71 10.62 3.59
C ASN A 109 -4.65 9.57 4.18
N ALA A 110 -5.64 9.09 3.43
CA ALA A 110 -6.48 7.98 3.83
C ALA A 110 -5.66 6.70 4.06
N LEU A 111 -4.75 6.36 3.15
CA LEU A 111 -3.84 5.21 3.30
C LEU A 111 -2.98 5.32 4.56
N GLY A 112 -2.44 6.50 4.85
CA GLY A 112 -1.72 6.79 6.09
C GLY A 112 -2.58 6.60 7.34
N THR A 113 -3.85 7.01 7.29
CA THR A 113 -4.82 6.87 8.38
C THR A 113 -5.19 5.40 8.63
N ILE A 114 -5.42 4.62 7.57
CA ILE A 114 -5.65 3.18 7.66
C ILE A 114 -4.45 2.49 8.31
N ARG A 115 -3.22 2.77 7.85
CA ARG A 115 -2.00 2.20 8.42
C ARG A 115 -1.81 2.56 9.89
N ASN A 116 -2.10 3.79 10.29
CA ASN A 116 -1.99 4.18 11.69
C ASN A 116 -2.99 3.41 12.57
N ARG A 117 -4.21 3.18 12.09
CA ARG A 117 -5.18 2.34 12.81
C ARG A 117 -4.72 0.89 12.90
N LEU A 118 -4.11 0.34 11.85
CA LEU A 118 -3.50 -1.01 11.90
C LEU A 118 -2.47 -1.13 13.02
N ALA A 119 -1.59 -0.14 13.14
CA ALA A 119 -0.53 -0.13 14.16
C ALA A 119 -1.09 -0.12 15.60
N HIS A 120 -2.28 0.44 15.82
CA HIS A 120 -2.87 0.58 17.15
C HIS A 120 -3.90 -0.52 17.50
N VAL A 121 -4.68 -0.98 16.52
CA VAL A 121 -5.84 -1.86 16.76
C VAL A 121 -5.58 -3.32 16.32
N ARG A 122 -4.48 -3.58 15.60
CA ARG A 122 -4.07 -4.91 15.08
C ARG A 122 -5.12 -5.64 14.22
N ARG A 123 -6.15 -4.91 13.78
CA ARG A 123 -7.18 -5.38 12.86
C ARG A 123 -7.35 -4.35 11.74
N VAL A 124 -7.59 -4.84 10.53
CA VAL A 124 -7.91 -3.98 9.39
C VAL A 124 -9.26 -3.33 9.63
N GLN A 125 -9.24 -2.00 9.71
CA GLN A 125 -10.44 -1.18 9.79
C GLN A 125 -10.33 -0.12 8.70
N ILE A 126 -11.17 -0.26 7.67
CA ILE A 126 -11.29 0.70 6.59
C ILE A 126 -12.68 1.31 6.75
N SER A 127 -12.71 2.60 7.06
CA SER A 127 -13.95 3.34 7.26
C SER A 127 -14.53 3.80 5.93
N LYS A 128 -15.80 4.20 5.93
CA LYS A 128 -16.43 4.79 4.75
C LYS A 128 -15.73 6.07 4.30
N ASP A 129 -15.23 6.87 5.25
CA ASP A 129 -14.52 8.12 4.94
C ASP A 129 -13.18 7.85 4.24
N ASP A 130 -12.48 6.77 4.62
CA ASP A 130 -11.24 6.38 3.93
C ASP A 130 -11.52 5.97 2.48
N VAL A 131 -12.57 5.17 2.27
CA VAL A 131 -13.00 4.78 0.92
C VAL A 131 -13.40 6.02 0.13
N GLN A 132 -14.19 6.92 0.73
CA GLN A 132 -14.65 8.14 0.06
C GLN A 132 -13.48 9.02 -0.37
N ALA A 133 -12.46 9.18 0.48
CA ALA A 133 -11.26 9.94 0.17
C ALA A 133 -10.47 9.36 -1.01
N ILE A 134 -10.49 8.03 -1.17
CA ILE A 134 -9.84 7.33 -2.30
C ILE A 134 -10.66 7.44 -3.58
N VAL A 135 -11.97 7.18 -3.54
CA VAL A 135 -12.83 7.25 -4.74
C VAL A 135 -13.07 8.69 -5.22
N ASN A 136 -12.78 9.70 -4.40
CA ASN A 136 -12.78 11.10 -4.83
C ASN A 136 -11.49 11.53 -5.54
N VAL A 137 -10.53 10.63 -5.75
CA VAL A 137 -9.33 10.90 -6.55
C VAL A 137 -9.68 10.71 -8.03
N ASP A 138 -10.09 11.78 -8.70
CA ASP A 138 -10.59 11.71 -10.09
C ASP A 138 -9.66 10.99 -11.08
N PRO A 139 -8.32 11.20 -11.08
CA PRO A 139 -7.45 10.47 -12.00
C PRO A 139 -7.45 8.95 -11.77
N TYR A 140 -7.58 8.52 -10.51
CA TYR A 140 -7.67 7.11 -10.16
C TYR A 140 -8.97 6.50 -10.67
N THR A 141 -10.12 7.11 -10.33
CA THR A 141 -11.44 6.59 -10.71
C THR A 141 -11.65 6.58 -12.21
N THR A 142 -11.16 7.61 -12.90
CA THR A 142 -11.16 7.69 -14.36
C THR A 142 -10.38 6.52 -14.97
N LEU A 143 -9.16 6.26 -14.50
CA LEU A 143 -8.32 5.20 -15.07
C LEU A 143 -8.88 3.79 -14.81
N VAL A 144 -9.38 3.53 -13.59
CA VAL A 144 -9.97 2.20 -13.30
C VAL A 144 -11.27 1.98 -14.08
N GLY A 145 -12.07 3.03 -14.30
CA GLY A 145 -13.24 2.98 -15.17
C GLY A 145 -12.90 2.68 -16.64
N PHE A 146 -11.82 3.25 -17.17
CA PHE A 146 -11.35 2.96 -18.53
C PHE A 146 -10.74 1.56 -18.67
N SER A 147 -9.94 1.12 -17.69
CA SER A 147 -9.23 -0.17 -17.76
C SER A 147 -10.10 -1.37 -17.39
N GLY A 148 -11.20 -1.16 -16.66
CA GLY A 148 -12.02 -2.24 -16.10
C GLY A 148 -11.27 -3.08 -15.05
N SER A 149 -10.19 -2.55 -14.48
CA SER A 149 -9.35 -3.28 -13.51
C SER A 149 -10.05 -3.55 -12.18
N ILE A 150 -11.04 -2.74 -11.83
CA ILE A 150 -11.90 -2.91 -10.65
C ILE A 150 -13.25 -2.23 -10.89
N ASP A 151 -14.34 -2.86 -10.43
CA ASP A 151 -15.67 -2.24 -10.38
C ASP A 151 -15.88 -1.64 -8.98
N LEU A 152 -15.70 -0.32 -8.87
CA LEU A 152 -15.82 0.42 -7.61
C LEU A 152 -17.23 0.36 -6.99
N ALA A 153 -18.27 -0.01 -7.75
CA ALA A 153 -19.63 -0.11 -7.23
C ALA A 153 -19.85 -1.37 -6.38
N VAL A 154 -19.08 -2.43 -6.63
CA VAL A 154 -19.21 -3.72 -5.94
C VAL A 154 -17.96 -4.14 -5.18
N ALA A 155 -16.82 -3.47 -5.42
CA ALA A 155 -15.57 -3.74 -4.73
C ALA A 155 -15.68 -3.54 -3.23
N THR A 156 -15.02 -4.42 -2.48
CA THR A 156 -14.86 -4.29 -1.04
C THR A 156 -13.96 -3.10 -0.70
N PRO A 157 -14.08 -2.51 0.50
CA PRO A 157 -13.18 -1.45 0.96
C PRO A 157 -11.70 -1.82 0.86
N LEU A 158 -11.35 -3.08 1.13
CA LEU A 158 -9.98 -3.57 1.01
C LEU A 158 -9.49 -3.56 -0.44
N GLU A 159 -10.28 -4.08 -1.37
CA GLU A 159 -9.93 -4.08 -2.81
C GLU A 159 -9.72 -2.67 -3.35
N ILE A 160 -10.56 -1.72 -2.95
CA ILE A 160 -10.42 -0.29 -3.32
C ILE A 160 -9.09 0.27 -2.80
N VAL A 161 -8.75 0.00 -1.54
CA VAL A 161 -7.48 0.46 -0.94
C VAL A 161 -6.26 -0.13 -1.65
N LEU A 162 -6.29 -1.43 -1.94
CA LEU A 162 -5.18 -2.12 -2.62
C LEU A 162 -5.02 -1.64 -4.07
N SER A 163 -6.14 -1.50 -4.80
CA SER A 163 -6.17 -0.97 -6.16
C SER A 163 -5.64 0.46 -6.22
N PHE A 164 -6.09 1.33 -5.31
CA PHE A 164 -5.59 2.69 -5.21
C PHE A 164 -4.09 2.74 -4.89
N ALA A 165 -3.62 1.93 -3.93
CA ALA A 165 -2.21 1.90 -3.57
C ALA A 165 -1.34 1.45 -4.77
N GLN A 166 -1.79 0.46 -5.53
CA GLN A 166 -1.09 0.02 -6.75
C GLN A 166 -1.04 1.14 -7.80
N TRP A 167 -2.17 1.81 -8.04
CA TRP A 167 -2.22 2.95 -8.96
C TRP A 167 -1.32 4.11 -8.52
N ALA A 168 -1.36 4.48 -7.23
CA ALA A 168 -0.56 5.56 -6.68
C ALA A 168 0.94 5.24 -6.75
N ALA A 169 1.34 4.02 -6.38
CA ALA A 169 2.72 3.55 -6.50
C ALA A 169 3.20 3.58 -7.96
N GLY A 170 2.39 3.07 -8.90
CA GLY A 170 2.70 3.13 -10.34
C GLY A 170 2.83 4.57 -10.86
N SER A 171 1.94 5.46 -10.43
CA SER A 171 1.96 6.87 -10.81
C SER A 171 3.22 7.59 -10.30
N LEU A 172 3.60 7.34 -9.04
CA LEU A 172 4.83 7.87 -8.44
C LEU A 172 6.08 7.28 -9.10
N HIS A 173 6.05 5.99 -9.45
CA HIS A 173 7.13 5.33 -10.18
C HIS A 173 7.31 5.95 -11.57
N SER A 174 6.23 6.10 -12.35
CA SER A 174 6.30 6.75 -13.67
C SER A 174 6.73 8.22 -13.57
N ALA A 175 6.30 8.95 -12.54
CA ALA A 175 6.69 10.35 -12.33
C ALA A 175 8.15 10.50 -11.89
N SER A 176 8.79 9.45 -11.37
CA SER A 176 10.21 9.42 -11.00
C SER A 176 11.10 8.84 -12.10
N ASP A 177 10.52 8.41 -13.23
CA ASP A 177 11.29 7.90 -14.36
C ASP A 177 12.20 9.02 -14.92
N PRO A 178 13.53 8.84 -14.96
CA PRO A 178 14.46 9.80 -15.55
C PRO A 178 14.17 10.11 -17.03
N THR A 179 13.40 9.24 -17.69
CA THR A 179 12.97 9.39 -19.08
C THR A 179 11.56 9.95 -19.23
N HIS A 180 10.87 10.32 -18.14
CA HIS A 180 9.49 10.84 -18.23
C HIS A 180 9.38 12.07 -19.14
N GLU A 181 10.41 12.94 -19.19
CA GLU A 181 10.46 14.07 -20.12
C GLU A 181 10.50 13.61 -21.58
N ARG A 182 11.16 12.49 -21.86
CA ARG A 182 11.21 11.88 -23.21
C ARG A 182 9.85 11.30 -23.60
N TRP A 183 9.16 10.68 -22.65
CA TRP A 183 7.79 10.19 -22.85
C TRP A 183 6.80 11.36 -23.04
N ALA A 184 6.88 12.40 -22.22
CA ALA A 184 6.07 13.61 -22.36
C ALA A 184 6.34 14.31 -23.70
N PHE A 185 7.62 14.38 -24.12
CA PHE A 185 8.00 14.89 -25.44
C PHE A 185 7.42 14.04 -26.58
N ALA A 186 7.48 12.71 -26.47
CA ALA A 186 6.96 11.80 -27.48
C ALA A 186 5.43 11.78 -27.55
N ALA A 187 4.73 12.04 -26.43
CA ALA A 187 3.28 12.05 -26.33
C ALA A 187 2.63 13.40 -26.68
N ASP A 188 3.41 14.49 -26.77
CA ASP A 188 2.93 15.81 -27.18
C ASP A 188 2.71 15.85 -28.70
N PRO A 189 1.46 15.83 -29.19
CA PRO A 189 1.18 15.78 -30.64
C PRO A 189 1.56 17.08 -31.36
N THR A 190 1.90 18.14 -30.61
CA THR A 190 2.37 19.42 -31.17
C THR A 190 3.87 19.45 -31.41
N ARG A 191 4.63 18.45 -30.92
CA ARG A 191 6.07 18.36 -31.09
C ARG A 191 6.43 17.30 -32.13
N ALA A 192 7.25 17.69 -33.10
CA ALA A 192 7.84 16.73 -34.04
C ALA A 192 8.97 15.95 -33.36
N VAL A 193 8.99 14.63 -33.56
CA VAL A 193 10.08 13.75 -33.09
C VAL A 193 10.93 13.36 -34.31
N PRO A 194 12.08 14.00 -34.57
CA PRO A 194 12.85 13.75 -35.80
C PRO A 194 13.19 12.26 -35.99
N GLY A 195 12.89 11.72 -37.17
CA GLY A 195 13.22 10.33 -37.54
C GLY A 195 12.26 9.26 -37.00
N TYR A 196 11.16 9.63 -36.32
CA TYR A 196 10.14 8.65 -35.89
C TYR A 196 9.47 7.93 -37.08
N GLU A 197 9.45 8.58 -38.25
CA GLU A 197 8.89 8.04 -39.50
C GLU A 197 9.56 6.72 -39.91
N HIS A 198 10.84 6.52 -39.59
CA HIS A 198 11.59 5.29 -39.88
C HIS A 198 11.14 4.07 -39.06
N PHE A 199 10.36 4.31 -38.00
CA PHE A 199 9.86 3.27 -37.10
C PHE A 199 8.35 3.07 -37.21
N LEU A 200 7.68 3.87 -38.05
CA LEU A 200 6.31 3.56 -38.44
C LEU A 200 6.34 2.29 -39.30
N PRO A 201 5.47 1.31 -39.05
CA PRO A 201 5.32 0.22 -40.00
C PRO A 201 4.95 0.82 -41.36
N ASP A 202 5.52 0.28 -42.44
CA ASP A 202 5.05 0.58 -43.79
C ASP A 202 3.53 0.47 -43.77
N ALA A 203 2.85 1.55 -44.20
CA ALA A 203 1.41 1.69 -44.02
C ALA A 203 0.70 0.38 -44.41
N PRO A 204 -0.07 -0.25 -43.50
CA PRO A 204 -0.78 -1.46 -43.86
C PRO A 204 -1.74 -1.11 -44.99
N PHE A 205 -1.63 -1.92 -46.05
CA PHE A 205 -2.48 -2.06 -47.24
C PHE A 205 -3.77 -1.22 -47.25
N GLU A 206 -4.00 -0.56 -48.39
CA GLU A 206 -5.27 0.00 -48.81
C GLU A 206 -6.48 -0.82 -48.29
N GLY A 207 -7.36 -0.18 -47.51
CA GLY A 207 -8.72 -0.68 -47.36
C GLY A 207 -9.28 -0.85 -45.95
N VAL A 208 -8.98 0.03 -44.98
CA VAL A 208 -9.91 0.22 -43.84
C VAL A 208 -10.88 1.35 -44.18
N PRO A 209 -12.17 1.06 -44.47
CA PRO A 209 -13.16 2.09 -44.72
C PRO A 209 -13.38 2.90 -43.44
N GLY A 210 -13.19 4.22 -43.51
CA GLY A 210 -13.59 5.15 -42.44
C GLY A 210 -12.49 5.99 -41.80
N VAL A 211 -11.21 5.74 -42.09
CA VAL A 211 -10.12 6.62 -41.63
C VAL A 211 -9.83 7.64 -42.74
N GLY A 212 -10.36 8.86 -42.57
CA GLY A 212 -10.23 9.93 -43.55
C GLY A 212 -8.76 10.24 -43.88
N ARG A 213 -8.45 10.34 -45.19
CA ARG A 213 -7.16 10.85 -45.67
C ARG A 213 -6.94 12.25 -45.09
N ARG A 214 -5.80 12.48 -44.42
CA ARG A 214 -5.33 13.85 -44.18
C ARG A 214 -5.10 14.53 -45.54
N PRO A 215 -5.58 15.77 -45.76
CA PRO A 215 -5.23 16.50 -46.97
C PRO A 215 -3.72 16.76 -46.95
N GLY A 216 -3.04 16.38 -48.03
CA GLY A 216 -1.62 16.64 -48.21
C GLY A 216 -1.34 18.14 -48.17
N LEU A 217 -0.41 18.54 -47.30
CA LEU A 217 0.21 19.85 -47.36
C LEU A 217 1.14 19.87 -48.58
N THR A 218 0.65 20.44 -49.68
CA THR A 218 1.51 21.00 -50.73
C THR A 218 1.68 22.49 -50.46
N GLY A 219 2.92 22.90 -50.19
CA GLY A 219 3.34 24.28 -49.96
C GLY A 219 4.74 24.33 -49.41
#